data_AF-A0A8H7LZN1-F1
#
_entry.id   AF-A0A8H7LZN1-F1
#
_cell.length_a   1.000
_cell.length_b   1.000
_cell.length_c   1.000
_cell.angle_alpha   90.00
_cell.angle_beta   90.00
_cell.angle_gamma   90.00
#
_symmetry.space_group_name_H-M   'P 1'
#
loop_
_entity.id
_entity.type
_entity.pdbx_description
1 polymer ?
#
loop_
_entity_poly.entity_id
_entity_poly.type
_entity_poly.pdbx_seq_one_letter_code
_entity_poly.pdbx_strand_id
1 'polypeptide(L)'
;MALNLRRYNGWIPSRKAYDAYFSDLVRGATTRSRALPTHTPPVKEFEQAIRADPAMVKLFDDVFLQAPELPSQIPDFDHFLHILDLIVGEPPKFKVVEEGGFSEPIGVPMYILFDLLSNTSAAYDLFRMKAFNQALKKLLCRWGEYLLTDDSGKTLTNKPDGWFSDAAMTILEEGRGKFNDTYVILDENAVNRGYKSWDAFFTRGIKPEKRPVIPPAEGKPVIYNACESTVERYKFHVKKHDKFWLKGTMDYSLCDIFDGDK
;
A
#
# COMPACT_ATOMS: atom_id res chain seq x y z
N MET A 1 2.01 -23.97 -12.64
CA MET A 1 0.98 -22.98 -12.27
C MET A 1 1.28 -21.73 -13.08
N ALA A 2 0.46 -21.40 -14.09
CA ALA A 2 0.73 -20.26 -14.96
C ALA A 2 0.63 -18.98 -14.12
N LEU A 3 1.73 -18.23 -14.00
CA LEU A 3 1.73 -16.87 -13.50
C LEU A 3 0.80 -16.07 -14.40
N ASN A 4 -0.39 -15.76 -13.90
CA ASN A 4 -1.36 -14.96 -14.61
C ASN A 4 -0.81 -13.53 -14.66
N LEU A 5 0.00 -13.24 -15.68
CA LEU A 5 0.72 -11.97 -15.91
C LEU A 5 -0.18 -10.72 -16.00
N ARG A 6 -1.50 -10.87 -15.85
CA ARG A 6 -2.46 -9.75 -15.87
C ARG A 6 -2.51 -8.96 -14.56
N ARG A 7 -2.02 -9.52 -13.45
CA ARG A 7 -1.88 -8.81 -12.17
C ARG A 7 -0.58 -9.25 -11.50
N TYR A 8 0.40 -8.35 -11.40
CA TYR A 8 1.65 -8.66 -10.69
C TYR A 8 1.33 -8.99 -9.23
N ASN A 9 1.47 -10.26 -8.84
CA ASN A 9 1.13 -10.81 -7.51
C ASN A 9 -0.31 -10.57 -7.02
N GLY A 10 -1.25 -10.21 -7.90
CA GLY A 10 -2.69 -10.12 -7.57
C GLY A 10 -3.14 -8.91 -6.73
N TRP A 11 -2.21 -8.09 -6.19
CA TRP A 11 -2.54 -6.95 -5.31
C TRP A 11 -2.28 -5.58 -5.94
N ILE A 12 -1.50 -5.49 -7.02
CA ILE A 12 -1.36 -4.25 -7.80
C ILE A 12 -2.58 -4.12 -8.72
N PRO A 13 -3.22 -2.94 -8.81
CA PRO A 13 -4.35 -2.71 -9.70
C PRO A 13 -3.98 -2.97 -11.17
N SER A 14 -4.96 -3.24 -12.03
CA SER A 14 -4.67 -3.32 -13.47
C SER A 14 -4.05 -2.02 -13.97
N ARG A 15 -3.31 -2.10 -15.09
CA ARG A 15 -2.71 -0.92 -15.73
C ARG A 15 -3.75 0.19 -15.98
N LYS A 16 -4.98 -0.18 -16.32
CA LYS A 16 -6.06 0.77 -16.59
C LYS A 16 -6.50 1.52 -15.33
N ALA A 17 -6.68 0.82 -14.21
CA ALA A 17 -7.00 1.43 -12.92
C ALA A 17 -5.83 2.27 -12.39
N TYR A 18 -4.61 1.76 -12.54
CA TYR A 18 -3.38 2.48 -12.19
C TYR A 18 -3.27 3.80 -12.94
N ASP A 19 -3.32 3.78 -14.27
CA ASP A 19 -3.16 4.97 -15.11
C ASP A 19 -4.27 6.00 -14.84
N ALA A 20 -5.51 5.54 -14.64
CA ALA A 20 -6.63 6.42 -14.33
C ALA A 20 -6.50 7.06 -12.94
N TYR A 21 -6.07 6.30 -11.92
CA TYR A 21 -5.84 6.84 -10.58
C TYR A 21 -4.68 7.84 -10.58
N PHE A 22 -3.58 7.49 -11.25
CA PHE A 22 -2.40 8.32 -11.33
C PHE A 22 -2.66 9.63 -12.10
N SER A 23 -3.42 9.56 -13.19
CA SER A 23 -3.85 10.76 -13.94
C SER A 23 -4.65 11.74 -13.09
N ASP A 24 -5.48 11.25 -12.17
CA ASP A 24 -6.22 12.10 -11.23
C ASP A 24 -5.28 12.78 -10.23
N LEU A 25 -4.30 12.04 -9.70
CA LEU A 25 -3.28 12.59 -8.79
C LEU A 25 -2.48 13.71 -9.46
N VAL A 26 -1.97 13.48 -10.67
CA VAL A 26 -1.20 14.48 -11.43
C VAL A 26 -2.03 15.74 -11.71
N ARG A 27 -3.32 15.57 -12.08
CA ARG A 27 -4.23 16.69 -12.32
C ARG A 27 -4.52 17.47 -11.03
N GLY A 28 -4.79 16.76 -9.94
CA GLY A 28 -5.03 17.35 -8.62
C GLY A 28 -3.81 18.12 -8.11
N ALA A 29 -2.61 17.54 -8.26
CA ALA A 29 -1.36 18.16 -7.86
C ALA A 29 -1.05 19.41 -8.68
N THR A 30 -1.27 19.36 -9.99
CA THR A 30 -1.13 20.53 -10.88
C THR A 30 -2.09 21.66 -10.49
N THR A 31 -3.32 21.30 -10.12
CA THR A 31 -4.32 22.27 -9.66
C THR A 31 -3.92 22.88 -8.32
N ARG A 32 -3.46 22.07 -7.35
CA ARG A 32 -2.92 22.57 -6.06
C ARG A 32 -1.72 23.47 -6.30
N SER A 33 -0.73 23.03 -7.06
CA SER A 33 0.50 23.78 -7.32
C SER A 33 0.21 25.19 -7.85
N ARG A 34 -0.73 25.33 -8.78
CA ARG A 34 -1.16 26.65 -9.30
C ARG A 34 -1.83 27.55 -8.25
N ALA A 35 -2.50 26.96 -7.27
CA ALA A 35 -3.15 27.69 -6.18
C ALA A 35 -2.18 28.05 -5.03
N LEU A 36 -0.94 27.52 -5.05
CA LEU A 36 0.10 27.73 -4.04
C LEU A 36 -0.38 27.56 -2.58
N PRO A 37 -1.14 26.50 -2.24
CA PRO A 37 -1.55 26.27 -0.87
C PRO A 37 -0.35 25.86 -0.03
N THR A 38 -0.44 26.10 1.28
CA THR A 38 0.50 25.48 2.22
C THR A 38 0.30 23.97 2.23
N HIS A 39 1.40 23.22 2.23
CA HIS A 39 1.38 21.77 2.41
C HIS A 39 0.74 21.38 3.74
N THR A 40 0.10 20.22 3.75
CA THR A 40 -0.39 19.61 4.99
C THR A 40 0.78 19.41 5.96
N PRO A 41 0.56 19.49 7.28
CA PRO A 41 1.62 19.31 8.27
C PRO A 41 2.55 18.09 8.03
N PRO A 42 2.03 16.88 7.73
CA PRO A 42 2.91 15.73 7.47
C PRO A 42 3.78 15.88 6.21
N VAL A 43 3.25 16.46 5.13
CA VAL A 43 4.00 16.67 3.88
C VAL A 43 5.03 17.78 4.06
N LYS A 44 4.69 18.84 4.80
CA LYS A 44 5.63 19.93 5.14
C LYS A 44 6.80 19.42 5.99
N GLU A 45 6.55 18.55 6.96
CA GLU A 45 7.62 17.94 7.76
C GLU A 45 8.53 17.05 6.90
N PHE A 46 7.94 16.29 5.97
CA PHE A 46 8.71 15.49 5.01
C PHE A 46 9.55 16.37 4.09
N GLU A 47 8.96 17.41 3.49
CA GLU A 47 9.65 18.41 2.67
C GLU A 47 10.86 19.00 3.41
N GLN A 48 10.65 19.48 4.64
CA GLN A 48 11.70 20.10 5.45
C GLN A 48 12.85 19.12 5.72
N ALA A 49 12.54 17.86 6.00
CA ALA A 49 13.56 16.83 6.22
C ALA A 49 14.41 16.59 4.96
N ILE A 50 13.78 16.51 3.77
CA ILE A 50 14.51 16.34 2.51
C ILE A 50 15.33 17.58 2.19
N ARG A 51 14.74 18.77 2.25
CA ARG A 51 15.41 20.04 1.92
C ARG A 51 16.55 20.40 2.88
N ALA A 52 16.55 19.88 4.11
CA ALA A 52 17.62 20.08 5.07
C ALA A 52 18.90 19.29 4.76
N ASP A 53 18.83 18.28 3.89
CA ASP A 53 19.97 17.45 3.50
C ASP A 53 20.28 17.61 2.00
N PRO A 54 21.37 18.31 1.62
CA PRO A 54 21.74 18.51 0.23
C PRO A 54 21.92 17.22 -0.57
N ALA A 55 22.32 16.12 0.08
CA ALA A 55 22.43 14.82 -0.60
C ALA A 55 21.06 14.26 -0.96
N MET A 56 20.07 14.37 -0.06
CA MET A 56 18.70 13.94 -0.36
C MET A 56 18.07 14.79 -1.48
N VAL A 57 18.29 16.11 -1.46
CA VAL A 57 17.83 17.01 -2.54
C VAL A 57 18.41 16.57 -3.88
N LYS A 58 19.74 16.42 -3.97
CA LYS A 58 20.40 15.99 -5.21
C LYS A 58 19.88 14.63 -5.68
N LEU A 59 19.71 13.68 -4.77
CA LEU A 59 19.22 12.35 -5.13
C LEU A 59 17.80 12.39 -5.66
N PHE A 60 16.91 13.23 -5.12
CA PHE A 60 15.59 13.43 -5.72
C PHE A 60 15.69 14.00 -7.14
N ASP A 61 16.49 15.05 -7.36
CA ASP A 61 16.70 15.61 -8.71
C ASP A 61 17.22 14.55 -9.68
N ASP A 62 18.19 13.74 -9.25
CA ASP A 62 18.74 12.63 -10.04
C ASP A 62 17.68 11.56 -10.34
N VAL A 63 16.78 11.24 -9.39
CA VAL A 63 15.67 10.29 -9.63
C VAL A 63 14.77 10.77 -10.76
N PHE A 64 14.37 12.05 -10.75
CA PHE A 64 13.53 12.62 -11.81
C PHE A 64 14.25 12.61 -13.17
N LEU A 65 15.56 12.86 -13.20
CA LEU A 65 16.35 12.76 -14.43
C LEU A 65 16.52 11.33 -14.94
N GLN A 66 16.65 10.35 -14.05
CA GLN A 66 16.92 8.95 -14.40
C GLN A 66 15.66 8.18 -14.82
N ALA A 67 14.48 8.55 -14.32
CA ALA A 67 13.23 7.89 -14.67
C ALA A 67 12.59 8.57 -15.88
N PRO A 68 12.65 7.99 -17.10
CA PRO A 68 12.28 8.69 -18.34
C PRO A 68 10.80 9.13 -18.41
N GLU A 69 9.92 8.41 -17.72
CA GLU A 69 8.48 8.70 -17.69
C GLU A 69 8.08 9.70 -16.58
N LEU A 70 8.97 9.98 -15.61
CA LEU A 70 8.65 10.88 -14.50
C LEU A 70 8.59 12.34 -14.94
N PRO A 71 9.56 12.93 -15.66
CA PRO A 71 9.55 14.36 -16.01
C PRO A 71 8.29 14.82 -16.75
N SER A 72 7.63 13.93 -17.50
CA SER A 72 6.39 14.24 -18.22
C SER A 72 5.13 14.19 -17.34
N GLN A 73 5.21 13.58 -16.15
CA GLN A 73 4.07 13.33 -15.27
C GLN A 73 4.22 13.98 -13.88
N ILE A 74 5.41 13.88 -13.29
CA ILE A 74 5.86 14.50 -12.04
C ILE A 74 7.19 15.21 -12.35
N PRO A 75 7.16 16.50 -12.75
CA PRO A 75 8.33 17.19 -13.28
C PRO A 75 9.42 17.42 -12.23
N ASP A 76 9.06 17.57 -10.96
CA ASP A 76 9.97 17.94 -9.89
C ASP A 76 9.48 17.50 -8.52
N PHE A 77 10.31 17.74 -7.50
CA PHE A 77 10.01 17.42 -6.11
C PHE A 77 8.82 18.20 -5.56
N ASP A 78 8.58 19.43 -6.00
CA ASP A 78 7.45 20.25 -5.52
C ASP A 78 6.10 19.69 -6.00
N HIS A 79 6.03 19.26 -7.26
CA HIS A 79 4.86 18.56 -7.79
C HIS A 79 4.63 17.22 -7.08
N PHE A 80 5.71 16.49 -6.77
CA PHE A 80 5.66 15.25 -5.98
C PHE A 80 5.05 15.49 -4.58
N LEU A 81 5.45 16.57 -3.89
CA LEU A 81 4.87 16.95 -2.59
C LEU A 81 3.37 17.27 -2.69
N HIS A 82 2.93 17.91 -3.77
CA HIS A 82 1.50 18.15 -4.00
C HIS A 82 0.70 16.86 -4.26
N ILE A 83 1.31 15.82 -4.83
CA ILE A 83 0.68 14.49 -4.91
C ILE A 83 0.59 13.87 -3.51
N LEU A 84 1.66 13.95 -2.72
CA LEU A 84 1.64 13.45 -1.34
C LEU A 84 0.53 14.10 -0.51
N ASP A 85 0.30 15.41 -0.65
CA ASP A 85 -0.79 16.14 0.01
C ASP A 85 -2.17 15.52 -0.27
N LEU A 86 -2.40 15.02 -1.49
CA LEU A 86 -3.66 14.38 -1.86
C LEU A 86 -3.78 12.98 -1.22
N ILE A 87 -2.67 12.26 -1.12
CA ILE A 87 -2.64 10.89 -0.58
C ILE A 87 -2.81 10.90 0.94
N VAL A 88 -2.08 11.74 1.67
CA VAL A 88 -2.08 11.73 3.14
C VAL A 88 -3.41 12.15 3.76
N GLY A 89 -4.28 12.85 3.00
CA GLY A 89 -5.60 13.30 3.43
C GLY A 89 -6.76 12.43 2.92
N GLU A 90 -6.49 11.31 2.26
CA GLU A 90 -7.50 10.44 1.70
C GLU A 90 -7.28 8.97 2.11
N PRO A 91 -8.36 8.23 2.43
CA PRO A 91 -8.26 6.82 2.71
C PRO A 91 -8.21 6.04 1.39
N PRO A 92 -7.70 4.79 1.41
CA PRO A 92 -7.78 3.91 0.25
C PRO A 92 -9.23 3.77 -0.25
N LYS A 93 -9.39 3.66 -1.56
CA LYS A 93 -10.70 3.56 -2.23
C LYS A 93 -10.65 2.77 -3.52
N PHE A 94 -11.80 2.46 -4.07
CA PHE A 94 -11.88 1.89 -5.41
C PHE A 94 -11.75 2.99 -6.45
N LYS A 95 -11.00 2.71 -7.53
CA LYS A 95 -10.98 3.53 -8.72
C LYS A 95 -12.00 2.98 -9.70
N VAL A 96 -12.99 3.81 -10.04
CA VAL A 96 -13.94 3.54 -11.14
C VAL A 96 -13.22 3.83 -12.46
N VAL A 97 -13.17 2.82 -13.34
CA VAL A 97 -12.39 2.86 -14.59
C VAL A 97 -13.31 2.85 -15.82
N GLU A 98 -14.49 2.27 -15.70
CA GLU A 98 -15.59 2.37 -16.67
C GLU A 98 -16.88 2.63 -15.90
N GLU A 99 -17.68 3.60 -16.36
CA GLU A 99 -19.04 3.78 -15.85
C GLU A 99 -19.85 2.52 -16.16
N GLY A 100 -20.33 1.85 -15.11
CA GLY A 100 -21.25 0.70 -15.24
C GLY A 100 -20.65 -0.70 -15.12
N GLY A 101 -19.40 -0.90 -14.69
CA GLY A 101 -18.99 -2.27 -14.36
C GLY A 101 -17.60 -2.55 -13.81
N PHE A 102 -16.60 -1.70 -14.04
CA PHE A 102 -15.22 -2.03 -13.66
C PHE A 102 -14.62 -1.01 -12.69
N SER A 103 -14.59 -1.40 -11.41
CA SER A 103 -13.87 -0.71 -10.35
C SER A 103 -12.81 -1.63 -9.74
N GLU A 104 -11.64 -1.09 -9.41
CA GLU A 104 -10.57 -1.85 -8.76
C GLU A 104 -10.03 -1.13 -7.51
N PRO A 105 -9.58 -1.86 -6.48
CA PRO A 105 -9.07 -1.25 -5.26
C PRO A 105 -7.71 -0.58 -5.50
N ILE A 106 -7.59 0.66 -5.05
CA ILE A 106 -6.30 1.34 -4.85
C ILE A 106 -5.97 1.23 -3.34
N GLY A 107 -5.46 0.07 -2.95
CA GLY A 107 -5.20 -0.26 -1.54
C GLY A 107 -3.93 0.37 -0.95
N VAL A 108 -2.96 0.71 -1.80
CA VAL A 108 -1.62 1.18 -1.38
C VAL A 108 -1.17 2.42 -2.18
N PRO A 109 -1.90 3.54 -2.08
CA PRO A 109 -1.63 4.75 -2.87
C PRO A 109 -0.22 5.31 -2.66
N MET A 110 0.29 5.26 -1.42
CA MET A 110 1.66 5.68 -1.12
C MET A 110 2.70 4.82 -1.86
N TYR A 111 2.52 3.50 -1.88
CA TYR A 111 3.42 2.59 -2.61
C TYR A 111 3.41 2.90 -4.10
N ILE A 112 2.24 3.12 -4.70
CA ILE A 112 2.10 3.43 -6.14
C ILE A 112 2.97 4.63 -6.52
N LEU A 113 3.04 5.65 -5.67
CA LEU A 113 3.87 6.83 -5.90
C LEU A 113 5.37 6.55 -5.77
N PHE A 114 5.80 5.84 -4.72
CA PHE A 114 7.23 5.56 -4.50
C PHE A 114 7.79 4.46 -5.43
N ASP A 115 6.94 3.55 -5.90
CA ASP A 115 7.31 2.51 -6.88
C ASP A 115 7.84 3.14 -8.18
N LEU A 116 7.28 4.28 -8.59
CA LEU A 116 7.75 5.04 -9.75
C LEU A 116 9.20 5.50 -9.62
N LEU A 117 9.64 5.80 -8.40
CA LEU A 117 11.01 6.25 -8.13
C LEU A 117 11.98 5.05 -8.07
N SER A 118 11.47 3.87 -7.73
CA SER A 118 12.24 2.72 -7.22
C SER A 118 13.19 2.08 -8.23
N ASN A 119 13.00 2.33 -9.54
CA ASN A 119 13.81 1.72 -10.60
C ASN A 119 14.93 2.65 -11.12
N THR A 120 15.58 3.39 -10.22
CA THR A 120 16.68 4.32 -10.53
C THR A 120 17.87 4.09 -9.59
N SER A 121 19.09 4.38 -10.03
CA SER A 121 20.27 4.25 -9.16
C SER A 121 20.25 5.28 -8.04
N ALA A 122 19.72 6.48 -8.31
CA ALA A 122 19.54 7.51 -7.29
C ALA A 122 18.55 7.08 -6.21
N ALA A 123 17.42 6.45 -6.55
CA ALA A 123 16.49 5.94 -5.54
C ALA A 123 17.10 4.79 -4.73
N TYR A 124 17.94 3.95 -5.33
CA TYR A 124 18.68 2.91 -4.60
C TYR A 124 19.57 3.52 -3.50
N ASP A 125 20.22 4.65 -3.76
CA ASP A 125 21.00 5.37 -2.75
C ASP A 125 20.10 6.07 -1.73
N LEU A 126 19.09 6.80 -2.19
CA LEU A 126 18.16 7.56 -1.34
C LEU A 126 17.42 6.65 -0.34
N PHE A 127 16.87 5.53 -0.80
CA PHE A 127 16.04 4.64 0.03
C PHE A 127 16.85 3.86 1.06
N ARG A 128 18.19 3.85 0.97
CA ARG A 128 19.08 3.28 1.99
C ARG A 128 19.53 4.32 3.02
N MET A 129 19.27 5.61 2.80
CA MET A 129 19.63 6.64 3.75
C MET A 129 18.75 6.53 5.01
N LYS A 130 19.39 6.49 6.18
CA LYS A 130 18.69 6.49 7.47
C LYS A 130 17.79 7.72 7.65
N ALA A 131 18.28 8.89 7.23
CA ALA A 131 17.54 10.16 7.32
C ALA A 131 16.25 10.12 6.47
N PHE A 132 16.34 9.63 5.22
CA PHE A 132 15.18 9.45 4.35
C PHE A 132 14.15 8.50 4.97
N ASN A 133 14.59 7.34 5.45
CA ASN A 133 13.69 6.37 6.09
C ASN A 133 13.03 6.91 7.36
N GLN A 134 13.71 7.77 8.12
CA GLN A 134 13.11 8.46 9.26
C GLN A 134 12.04 9.46 8.82
N ALA A 135 12.29 10.25 7.77
CA ALA A 135 11.31 11.18 7.22
C ALA A 135 10.08 10.44 6.66
N LEU A 136 10.30 9.40 5.86
CA LEU A 136 9.24 8.58 5.27
C LEU A 136 8.43 7.86 6.35
N LYS A 137 9.08 7.32 7.39
CA LYS A 137 8.39 6.70 8.53
C LYS A 137 7.41 7.69 9.18
N LYS A 138 7.84 8.92 9.43
CA LYS A 138 6.96 9.94 10.04
C LYS A 138 5.76 10.24 9.14
N LEU A 139 5.98 10.43 7.84
CA LEU A 139 4.91 10.65 6.85
C LEU A 139 3.89 9.49 6.87
N LEU A 140 4.38 8.25 6.85
CA LEU A 140 3.54 7.04 6.91
C LEU A 140 2.78 6.93 8.24
N CYS A 141 3.42 7.22 9.37
CA CYS A 141 2.77 7.22 10.67
C CYS A 141 1.64 8.25 10.74
N ARG A 142 1.85 9.46 10.19
CA ARG A 142 0.80 10.50 10.12
C ARG A 142 -0.38 10.09 9.25
N TRP A 143 -0.12 9.44 8.11
CA TRP A 143 -1.21 8.87 7.31
C TRP A 143 -1.94 7.74 8.06
N GLY A 144 -1.21 6.89 8.79
CA GLY A 144 -1.80 5.87 9.67
C GLY A 144 -2.68 6.48 10.77
N GLU A 145 -2.25 7.58 11.40
CA GLU A 145 -3.06 8.34 12.36
C GLU A 145 -4.36 8.85 11.73
N TYR A 146 -4.30 9.36 10.50
CA TYR A 146 -5.49 9.77 9.74
C TYR A 146 -6.45 8.59 9.48
N LEU A 147 -5.93 7.40 9.13
CA LEU A 147 -6.74 6.21 8.85
C LEU A 147 -7.46 5.63 10.08
N LEU A 148 -7.09 6.08 11.29
CA LEU A 148 -7.81 5.76 12.53
C LEU A 148 -9.00 6.69 12.81
N THR A 149 -9.13 7.80 12.08
CA THR A 149 -10.19 8.80 12.30
C THR A 149 -11.50 8.43 11.60
N ASP A 150 -12.62 9.00 12.06
CA ASP A 150 -13.94 8.79 11.46
C ASP A 150 -14.01 9.30 10.00
N ASP A 151 -13.27 10.35 9.64
CA ASP A 151 -13.24 10.89 8.26
C ASP A 151 -12.71 9.85 7.26
N SER A 152 -11.75 9.01 7.67
CA SER A 152 -11.23 7.94 6.82
C SER A 152 -12.30 6.88 6.47
N GLY A 153 -13.38 6.79 7.26
CA GLY A 153 -14.53 5.94 6.96
C GLY A 153 -15.35 6.38 5.74
N LYS A 154 -15.07 7.57 5.15
CA LYS A 154 -15.84 8.13 4.02
C LYS A 154 -15.86 7.26 2.76
N THR A 155 -14.95 6.30 2.62
CA THR A 155 -14.90 5.35 1.48
C THR A 155 -15.56 4.00 1.81
N LEU A 156 -16.05 3.80 3.03
CA LEU A 156 -16.80 2.62 3.45
C LEU A 156 -18.28 2.72 3.05
N THR A 157 -18.53 2.89 1.75
CA THR A 157 -19.86 3.08 1.17
C THR A 157 -20.16 2.02 0.11
N ASN A 158 -21.42 1.94 -0.31
CA ASN A 158 -21.88 1.12 -1.43
C ASN A 158 -21.86 1.84 -2.79
N LYS A 159 -21.25 3.04 -2.87
CA LYS A 159 -21.05 3.76 -4.12
C LYS A 159 -20.01 3.05 -4.99
N PRO A 160 -19.96 3.26 -6.32
CA PRO A 160 -19.03 2.56 -7.21
C PRO A 160 -17.53 2.66 -6.86
N ASP A 161 -17.12 3.67 -6.12
CA ASP A 161 -15.75 3.91 -5.61
C ASP A 161 -15.54 3.46 -4.15
N GLY A 162 -16.57 2.88 -3.52
CA GLY A 162 -16.57 2.47 -2.12
C GLY A 162 -16.22 0.99 -1.89
N TRP A 163 -15.79 0.68 -0.66
CA TRP A 163 -15.38 -0.66 -0.21
C TRP A 163 -16.53 -1.65 -0.01
N PHE A 164 -17.79 -1.20 -0.09
CA PHE A 164 -18.98 -2.06 -0.04
C PHE A 164 -19.82 -1.96 -1.32
N SER A 165 -19.22 -1.51 -2.42
CA SER A 165 -19.81 -1.61 -3.76
C SER A 165 -19.93 -3.07 -4.21
N ASP A 166 -20.75 -3.36 -5.22
CA ASP A 166 -20.90 -4.71 -5.77
C ASP A 166 -19.56 -5.28 -6.26
N ALA A 167 -18.73 -4.45 -6.90
CA ALA A 167 -17.38 -4.82 -7.33
C ALA A 167 -16.46 -5.14 -6.13
N ALA A 168 -16.50 -4.31 -5.08
CA ALA A 168 -15.70 -4.53 -3.89
C ALA A 168 -16.14 -5.79 -3.13
N MET A 169 -17.44 -6.01 -2.97
CA MET A 169 -18.01 -7.19 -2.33
C MET A 169 -17.63 -8.46 -3.06
N THR A 170 -17.67 -8.46 -4.40
CA THR A 170 -17.20 -9.58 -5.22
C THR A 170 -15.75 -9.96 -4.87
N ILE A 171 -14.85 -8.97 -4.81
CA ILE A 171 -13.43 -9.20 -4.48
C ILE A 171 -13.24 -9.64 -3.02
N LEU A 172 -13.98 -9.04 -2.09
CA LEU A 172 -13.88 -9.33 -0.66
C LEU A 172 -14.38 -10.73 -0.31
N GLU A 173 -15.36 -11.25 -1.06
CA GLU A 173 -15.97 -12.56 -0.85
C GLU A 173 -15.32 -13.69 -1.65
N GLU A 174 -14.63 -13.35 -2.76
CA GLU A 174 -13.95 -14.33 -3.63
C GLU A 174 -12.99 -15.22 -2.83
N GLY A 175 -13.30 -16.51 -2.73
CA GLY A 175 -12.53 -17.50 -1.97
C GLY A 175 -12.59 -17.36 -0.44
N ARG A 176 -13.40 -16.43 0.11
CA ARG A 176 -13.46 -16.10 1.55
C ARG A 176 -14.84 -16.27 2.18
N GLY A 177 -15.87 -16.49 1.37
CA GLY A 177 -17.27 -16.62 1.81
C GLY A 177 -17.97 -15.27 1.94
N LYS A 178 -19.27 -15.29 2.26
CA LYS A 178 -20.08 -14.08 2.41
C LYS A 178 -19.51 -13.17 3.49
N PHE A 179 -19.33 -11.89 3.19
CA PHE A 179 -18.60 -10.95 4.05
C PHE A 179 -19.23 -10.83 5.44
N ASN A 180 -20.55 -10.58 5.49
CA ASN A 180 -21.27 -10.39 6.76
C ASN A 180 -21.35 -11.67 7.59
N ASP A 181 -21.22 -12.84 6.95
CA ASP A 181 -21.14 -14.11 7.67
C ASP A 181 -19.72 -14.35 8.19
N THR A 182 -18.68 -13.88 7.49
CA THR A 182 -17.27 -14.17 7.80
C THR A 182 -16.67 -13.23 8.84
N TYR A 183 -16.95 -11.94 8.77
CA TYR A 183 -16.29 -10.91 9.59
C TYR A 183 -17.21 -10.38 10.69
N VAL A 184 -16.62 -9.82 11.74
CA VAL A 184 -17.34 -9.16 12.84
C VAL A 184 -18.00 -7.87 12.32
N ILE A 185 -19.31 -7.76 12.47
CA ILE A 185 -20.12 -6.60 12.06
C ILE A 185 -20.65 -5.91 13.32
N LEU A 186 -20.53 -4.58 13.38
CA LEU A 186 -20.93 -3.79 14.56
C LEU A 186 -22.36 -3.24 14.44
N ASP A 187 -22.80 -2.97 13.22
CA ASP A 187 -24.17 -2.56 12.88
C ASP A 187 -24.55 -3.12 11.51
N GLU A 188 -25.48 -4.08 11.47
CA GLU A 188 -25.91 -4.73 10.22
C GLU A 188 -26.75 -3.83 9.32
N ASN A 189 -27.35 -2.77 9.86
CA ASN A 189 -28.20 -1.84 9.10
C ASN A 189 -27.41 -0.67 8.50
N ALA A 190 -26.20 -0.41 9.03
CA ALA A 190 -25.34 0.63 8.50
C ALA A 190 -24.59 0.16 7.24
N VAL A 191 -24.53 1.02 6.22
CA VAL A 191 -23.79 0.72 4.97
C VAL A 191 -22.32 0.40 5.26
N ASN A 192 -21.70 1.12 6.19
CA ASN A 192 -20.32 0.89 6.63
C ASN A 192 -20.17 -0.25 7.65
N ARG A 193 -21.24 -1.00 7.95
CA ARG A 193 -21.26 -2.11 8.92
C ARG A 193 -20.87 -1.72 10.35
N GLY A 194 -20.95 -0.43 10.66
CA GLY A 194 -20.55 0.15 11.94
C GLY A 194 -19.04 0.35 12.11
N TYR A 195 -18.21 0.10 11.08
CA TYR A 195 -16.78 0.44 11.13
C TYR A 195 -16.61 1.95 11.17
N LYS A 196 -15.94 2.45 12.21
CA LYS A 196 -15.75 3.90 12.42
C LYS A 196 -14.72 4.51 11.47
N SER A 197 -13.66 3.78 11.16
CA SER A 197 -12.54 4.24 10.34
C SER A 197 -12.16 3.22 9.29
N TRP A 198 -11.36 3.65 8.31
CA TRP A 198 -10.82 2.74 7.30
C TRP A 198 -9.93 1.66 7.94
N ASP A 199 -9.12 2.03 8.94
CA ASP A 199 -8.29 1.07 9.67
C ASP A 199 -9.12 0.01 10.39
N ALA A 200 -10.22 0.40 11.06
CA ALA A 200 -11.14 -0.54 11.72
C ALA A 200 -11.76 -1.56 10.73
N PHE A 201 -12.01 -1.14 9.48
CA PHE A 201 -12.42 -2.04 8.41
C PHE A 201 -11.27 -2.92 7.91
N PHE A 202 -10.07 -2.36 7.74
CA PHE A 202 -8.90 -3.08 7.22
C PHE A 202 -8.43 -4.17 8.19
N THR A 203 -8.41 -3.88 9.49
CA THR A 203 -8.00 -4.80 10.57
C THR A 203 -9.19 -5.53 11.21
N ARG A 204 -10.35 -5.55 10.54
CA ARG A 204 -11.58 -6.17 11.06
C ARG A 204 -11.35 -7.60 11.55
N GLY A 205 -12.04 -7.95 12.63
CA GLY A 205 -12.01 -9.31 13.17
C GLY A 205 -12.72 -10.32 12.26
N ILE A 206 -12.23 -11.54 12.24
CA ILE A 206 -12.91 -12.70 11.66
C ILE A 206 -13.73 -13.37 12.77
N LYS A 207 -14.96 -13.80 12.49
CA LYS A 207 -15.76 -14.52 13.48
C LYS A 207 -15.07 -15.87 13.81
N PRO A 208 -14.86 -16.23 15.11
CA PRO A 208 -14.04 -17.38 15.48
C PRO A 208 -14.46 -18.71 14.85
N GLU A 209 -15.77 -18.93 14.68
CA GLU A 209 -16.34 -20.13 14.08
C GLU A 209 -16.01 -20.29 12.59
N LYS A 210 -15.53 -19.23 11.94
CA LYS A 210 -15.17 -19.24 10.52
C LYS A 210 -13.73 -19.70 10.28
N ARG A 211 -12.86 -19.68 11.29
CA ARG A 211 -11.47 -20.15 11.21
C ARG A 211 -11.13 -21.05 12.41
N PRO A 212 -11.79 -22.21 12.55
CA PRO A 212 -11.54 -23.11 13.68
C PRO A 212 -10.13 -23.71 13.60
N VAL A 213 -9.43 -23.74 14.74
CA VAL A 213 -8.17 -24.48 14.87
C VAL A 213 -8.50 -25.93 15.22
N ILE A 214 -8.27 -26.83 14.29
CA ILE A 214 -8.56 -28.26 14.47
C ILE A 214 -7.45 -28.88 15.33
N PRO A 215 -7.75 -29.57 16.45
CA PRO A 215 -6.72 -30.20 17.28
C PRO A 215 -5.82 -31.14 16.48
N PRO A 216 -4.52 -31.24 16.82
CA PRO A 216 -3.62 -32.18 16.16
C PRO A 216 -4.06 -33.62 16.41
N ALA A 217 -3.84 -34.49 15.42
CA ALA A 217 -3.98 -35.93 15.63
C ALA A 217 -2.97 -36.42 16.69
N GLU A 218 -3.36 -37.42 17.47
CA GLU A 218 -2.55 -37.95 18.57
C GLU A 218 -1.13 -38.32 18.11
N GLY A 219 -0.13 -37.82 18.84
CA GLY A 219 1.29 -38.11 18.58
C GLY A 219 1.93 -37.36 17.40
N LYS A 220 1.27 -36.40 16.75
CA LYS A 220 1.84 -35.63 15.63
C LYS A 220 1.84 -34.12 15.90
N PRO A 221 3.00 -33.44 15.87
CA PRO A 221 3.03 -31.97 15.90
C PRO A 221 2.44 -31.42 14.60
N VAL A 222 1.56 -30.42 14.72
CA VAL A 222 0.94 -29.73 13.59
C VAL A 222 1.34 -28.26 13.62
N ILE A 223 1.72 -27.72 12.46
CA ILE A 223 1.96 -26.28 12.24
C ILE A 223 0.79 -25.76 11.43
N TYR A 224 0.08 -24.77 11.96
CA TYR A 224 -1.01 -24.10 11.25
C TYR A 224 -0.49 -22.87 10.50
N ASN A 225 -1.21 -22.46 9.46
CA ASN A 225 -0.92 -21.20 8.80
C ASN A 225 -1.13 -20.02 9.76
N ALA A 226 -0.20 -19.08 9.78
CA ALA A 226 -0.27 -17.91 10.67
C ALA A 226 -1.35 -16.90 10.26
N CYS A 227 -1.73 -16.88 8.98
CA CYS A 227 -2.71 -15.95 8.43
C CYS A 227 -3.33 -16.49 7.13
N GLU A 228 -4.40 -15.83 6.68
CA GLU A 228 -4.99 -16.05 5.35
C GLU A 228 -4.02 -15.56 4.28
N SER A 229 -3.31 -16.50 3.66
CA SER A 229 -2.24 -16.18 2.74
C SER A 229 -2.08 -17.27 1.68
N THR A 230 -1.43 -16.90 0.58
CA THR A 230 -0.88 -17.84 -0.38
C THR A 230 0.62 -17.92 -0.15
N VAL A 231 1.15 -19.15 -0.07
CA VAL A 231 2.60 -19.35 0.05
C VAL A 231 3.28 -18.81 -1.21
N GLU A 232 4.11 -17.77 -1.06
CA GLU A 232 4.94 -17.28 -2.16
C GLU A 232 6.11 -18.24 -2.43
N ARG A 233 6.80 -18.65 -1.37
CA ARG A 233 7.95 -19.55 -1.46
C ARG A 233 8.21 -20.26 -0.13
N TYR A 234 8.80 -21.44 -0.21
CA TYR A 234 9.45 -22.11 0.90
C TYR A 234 10.85 -22.57 0.48
N LYS A 235 11.79 -22.62 1.43
CA LYS A 235 13.16 -23.09 1.20
C LYS A 235 13.63 -23.91 2.40
N PHE A 236 14.23 -25.05 2.09
CA PHE A 236 14.86 -25.91 3.09
C PHE A 236 16.36 -25.63 3.18
N HIS A 237 16.97 -26.01 4.31
CA HIS A 237 18.41 -25.93 4.54
C HIS A 237 18.98 -24.50 4.35
N VAL A 238 18.25 -23.50 4.84
CA VAL A 238 18.69 -22.10 4.83
C VAL A 238 19.96 -21.96 5.70
N LYS A 239 20.96 -21.22 5.19
CA LYS A 239 22.26 -21.09 5.85
C LYS A 239 22.31 -19.87 6.76
N LYS A 240 23.17 -19.92 7.78
CA LYS A 240 23.47 -18.77 8.64
C LYS A 240 23.96 -17.56 7.83
N HIS A 241 24.88 -17.80 6.89
CA HIS A 241 25.39 -16.82 5.93
C HIS A 241 25.18 -17.35 4.50
N ASP A 242 24.60 -16.52 3.64
CA ASP A 242 24.45 -16.81 2.21
C ASP A 242 24.39 -15.51 1.38
N LYS A 243 24.26 -15.61 0.05
CA LYS A 243 24.07 -14.44 -0.82
C LYS A 243 22.72 -13.79 -0.54
N PHE A 244 22.72 -12.48 -0.26
CA PHE A 244 21.51 -11.71 0.05
C PHE A 244 21.44 -10.43 -0.80
N TRP A 245 20.80 -10.52 -1.98
CA TRP A 245 20.72 -9.40 -2.95
C TRP A 245 19.32 -9.06 -3.54
N LEU A 246 18.68 -9.91 -4.38
CA LEU A 246 17.55 -9.49 -5.23
C LEU A 246 16.30 -10.39 -5.18
N LYS A 247 15.14 -9.82 -4.81
CA LYS A 247 13.85 -10.51 -4.68
C LYS A 247 13.52 -11.41 -5.90
N GLY A 248 13.21 -12.69 -5.65
CA GLY A 248 12.71 -13.63 -6.68
C GLY A 248 13.65 -14.79 -7.05
N THR A 249 14.96 -14.63 -6.91
CA THR A 249 15.97 -15.67 -7.24
C THR A 249 16.91 -16.02 -6.08
N MET A 250 16.60 -15.56 -4.86
CA MET A 250 17.57 -15.48 -3.75
C MET A 250 17.84 -16.78 -3.00
N ASP A 251 19.07 -16.85 -2.48
CA ASP A 251 19.39 -17.50 -1.23
C ASP A 251 18.99 -16.62 -0.03
N TYR A 252 18.70 -17.24 1.11
CA TYR A 252 18.35 -16.53 2.33
C TYR A 252 19.52 -16.67 3.29
N SER A 253 20.07 -15.53 3.73
CA SER A 253 21.08 -15.46 4.78
C SER A 253 20.38 -15.11 6.09
N LEU A 254 20.39 -16.03 7.08
CA LEU A 254 19.70 -15.80 8.34
C LEU A 254 20.26 -14.57 9.07
N CYS A 255 21.59 -14.39 9.07
CA CYS A 255 22.19 -13.22 9.70
C CYS A 255 21.73 -11.90 9.08
N ASP A 256 21.56 -11.82 7.76
CA ASP A 256 21.09 -10.58 7.12
C ASP A 256 19.59 -10.35 7.33
N ILE A 257 18.77 -11.42 7.35
CA ILE A 257 17.32 -11.33 7.64
C ILE A 257 17.06 -10.86 9.07
N PHE A 258 17.87 -11.30 10.03
CA PHE A 258 17.74 -10.96 11.44
C PHE A 258 18.62 -9.77 11.85
N ASP A 259 19.12 -8.97 10.89
CA ASP A 259 19.92 -7.76 11.16
C ASP A 259 21.13 -8.00 12.10
N GLY A 260 21.78 -9.15 11.96
CA GLY A 260 22.93 -9.55 12.76
C GLY A 260 22.62 -9.93 14.21
N ASP A 261 21.34 -10.15 14.56
CA ASP A 261 20.94 -10.67 15.87
C ASP A 261 21.63 -12.03 16.14
N LYS A 262 22.20 -12.18 17.34
CA LYS A 262 23.17 -13.21 17.68
C LYS A 262 22.59 -14.33 18.51
#